data_AF-A0A928KEV2-F1
#
_entry.id   AF-A0A928KEV2-F1
#
_cell.length_a   1.000
_cell.length_b   1.000
_cell.length_c   1.000
_cell.angle_alpha   90.00
_cell.angle_beta   90.00
_cell.angle_gamma   90.00
#
_symmetry.space_group_name_H-M   'P 1'
#
loop_
_entity.id
_entity.type
_entity.pdbx_description
1 polymer ?
#
loop_
_entity_poly.entity_id
_entity_poly.type
_entity_poly.pdbx_seq_one_letter_code
_entity_poly.pdbx_strand_id
1 'polypeptide(L)'
;MKKTVILILIWFLIIIFIPLICVLAKGEYTQLPQKAQAANSIESPPVNTTSEYSDDTLILVTSQYCNESFCDEGILGVSAVIRNNLEAGYDYNTDNTEISDEFYDRIKTICKSKLITLKYNNKSVYIPITKLSEGCTKTTNEYPYMETVASPWDMNSNDYIYGKEYAEGISAYGINYLCENSGSASDALKWYLPGFSVS
;
A
#
# COMPACT_ATOMS: atom_id res chain seq x y z
N MET A 1 -34.54 6.42 -34.19
CA MET A 1 -34.52 5.38 -33.12
C MET A 1 -33.51 4.27 -33.35
N LYS A 2 -33.38 3.65 -34.54
CA LYS A 2 -32.45 2.51 -34.75
C LYS A 2 -30.95 2.83 -34.56
N LYS A 3 -30.48 4.03 -34.96
CA LYS A 3 -29.05 4.39 -34.88
C LYS A 3 -28.55 4.62 -33.44
N THR A 4 -29.38 5.20 -32.57
CA THR A 4 -29.04 5.47 -31.17
C THR A 4 -28.96 4.19 -30.34
N VAL A 5 -29.83 3.22 -30.60
CA VAL A 5 -29.83 1.91 -29.93
C VAL A 5 -28.59 1.09 -30.31
N ILE A 6 -28.14 1.17 -31.56
CA ILE A 6 -26.91 0.51 -32.03
C ILE A 6 -25.67 1.11 -31.34
N LEU A 7 -25.62 2.43 -31.17
CA LEU A 7 -24.48 3.10 -30.52
C LEU A 7 -24.36 2.70 -29.03
N ILE A 8 -25.49 2.59 -28.34
CA ILE A 8 -25.56 2.17 -26.93
C ILE A 8 -25.12 0.70 -26.79
N LEU A 9 -25.57 -0.18 -27.69
CA LEU A 9 -25.15 -1.60 -27.69
C LEU A 9 -23.64 -1.76 -27.92
N ILE A 10 -23.04 -0.94 -28.78
CA ILE A 10 -21.58 -0.94 -29.01
C ILE A 10 -20.84 -0.47 -27.74
N TRP A 11 -21.35 0.55 -27.05
CA TRP A 11 -20.78 1.04 -25.79
C TRP A 11 -20.83 -0.01 -24.66
N PHE A 12 -21.95 -0.73 -24.53
CA PHE A 12 -22.06 -1.83 -23.56
C PHE A 12 -21.15 -3.02 -23.89
N LEU A 13 -20.95 -3.33 -25.18
CA LEU A 13 -19.98 -4.35 -25.61
C LEU A 13 -18.56 -3.96 -25.19
N ILE A 14 -18.16 -2.70 -25.33
CA ILE A 14 -16.81 -2.25 -24.93
C ILE A 14 -16.61 -2.43 -23.41
N ILE A 15 -17.58 -2.05 -22.57
CA ILE A 15 -17.48 -2.17 -21.11
C ILE A 15 -17.35 -3.64 -20.65
N ILE A 16 -18.04 -4.56 -21.32
CA ILE A 16 -17.98 -6.01 -21.01
C ILE A 16 -16.63 -6.62 -21.40
N PHE A 17 -15.96 -6.11 -22.44
CA PHE A 17 -14.69 -6.66 -22.93
C PHE A 17 -13.43 -6.03 -22.31
N ILE A 18 -13.52 -4.88 -21.62
CA ILE A 18 -12.38 -4.29 -20.89
C ILE A 18 -11.73 -5.28 -19.89
N PRO A 19 -12.48 -6.01 -19.03
CA PRO A 19 -11.85 -6.98 -18.13
C PRO A 19 -11.22 -8.18 -18.86
N LEU A 20 -11.60 -8.48 -20.11
CA LEU A 20 -11.07 -9.60 -20.89
C LEU A 20 -9.71 -9.27 -21.53
N ILE A 21 -9.48 -8.01 -21.90
CA ILE A 21 -8.22 -7.56 -22.52
C ILE A 21 -7.10 -7.50 -21.47
N CYS A 22 -7.42 -7.20 -20.21
CA CYS A 22 -6.46 -7.28 -19.11
C CYS A 22 -5.99 -8.71 -18.81
N VAL A 23 -6.77 -9.74 -19.14
CA VAL A 23 -6.38 -11.15 -18.97
C VAL A 23 -5.45 -11.63 -20.09
N LEU A 24 -5.54 -11.05 -21.29
CA LEU A 24 -4.76 -11.45 -22.47
C LEU A 24 -3.45 -10.68 -22.65
N ALA A 25 -3.20 -9.63 -21.85
CA ALA A 25 -1.90 -8.98 -21.74
C ALA A 25 -0.93 -9.68 -20.75
N LYS A 26 -1.22 -10.93 -20.34
CA LYS A 26 -0.23 -11.83 -19.75
C LYS A 26 0.73 -12.29 -20.86
N GLY A 27 1.69 -11.44 -21.17
CA GLY A 27 2.90 -11.83 -21.88
C GLY A 27 3.58 -13.01 -21.19
N GLU A 28 4.13 -13.89 -22.01
CA GLU A 28 4.73 -15.17 -21.66
C GLU A 28 5.69 -15.07 -20.46
N TYR A 29 5.30 -15.63 -19.32
CA TYR A 29 6.23 -16.14 -18.35
C TYR A 29 6.19 -17.66 -18.41
N THR A 30 7.30 -18.21 -18.88
CA THR A 30 7.60 -19.64 -18.99
C THR A 30 7.23 -20.36 -17.68
N GLN A 31 6.28 -21.29 -17.75
CA GLN A 31 6.04 -22.23 -16.65
C GLN A 31 7.27 -23.13 -16.49
N LEU A 32 7.95 -23.05 -15.35
CA LEU A 32 8.88 -24.09 -14.87
C LEU A 32 8.16 -24.95 -13.83
N PRO A 33 8.47 -26.26 -13.78
CA PRO A 33 7.55 -27.27 -13.26
C PRO A 33 7.47 -27.29 -11.73
N GLN A 34 6.25 -27.53 -11.26
CA GLN A 34 5.93 -27.83 -9.86
C GLN A 34 6.45 -29.24 -9.49
N LYS A 35 7.54 -29.34 -8.73
CA LYS A 35 7.75 -30.41 -7.72
C LYS A 35 8.97 -30.15 -6.82
N ALA A 36 8.73 -29.96 -5.53
CA ALA A 36 9.23 -30.80 -4.44
C ALA A 36 9.17 -30.03 -3.10
N GLN A 37 8.35 -30.55 -2.18
CA GLN A 37 8.62 -30.40 -0.74
C GLN A 37 10.01 -30.98 -0.45
N ALA A 38 10.90 -30.15 0.08
CA ALA A 38 11.94 -30.56 1.00
C ALA A 38 12.38 -29.35 1.81
N ALA A 39 12.41 -29.52 3.12
CA ALA A 39 12.89 -28.56 4.09
C ALA A 39 14.28 -28.03 3.72
N ASN A 40 14.51 -26.73 3.90
CA ASN A 40 15.77 -26.24 4.45
C ASN A 40 15.57 -24.87 5.07
N SER A 41 16.02 -24.79 6.32
CA SER A 41 16.07 -23.65 7.20
C SER A 41 16.67 -22.45 6.49
N ILE A 42 15.87 -21.41 6.26
CA ILE A 42 16.38 -20.07 6.03
C ILE A 42 16.39 -19.44 7.42
N GLU A 43 17.59 -19.27 7.99
CA GLU A 43 17.79 -18.39 9.12
C GLU A 43 17.15 -17.06 8.80
N SER A 44 16.09 -16.74 9.55
CA SER A 44 15.46 -15.44 9.49
C SER A 44 16.51 -14.38 9.87
N PRO A 45 16.55 -13.22 9.21
CA PRO A 45 17.34 -12.09 9.71
C PRO A 45 16.93 -11.82 11.18
N PRO A 46 17.87 -11.34 12.02
CA PRO A 46 17.73 -11.41 13.46
C PRO A 46 16.42 -10.77 13.92
N VAL A 47 15.52 -11.60 14.43
CA VAL A 47 14.30 -11.16 15.12
C VAL A 47 14.76 -10.50 16.41
N ASN A 48 14.95 -9.18 16.37
CA ASN A 48 15.12 -8.41 17.58
C ASN A 48 13.73 -8.23 18.20
N THR A 49 13.51 -8.97 19.28
CA THR A 49 12.34 -8.90 20.14
C THR A 49 12.06 -7.45 20.56
N THR A 50 10.90 -6.92 20.15
CA THR A 50 10.25 -5.71 20.69
C THR A 50 11.18 -4.54 20.98
N SER A 51 11.66 -3.85 19.93
CA SER A 51 12.12 -2.48 20.10
C SER A 51 10.88 -1.62 20.41
N GLU A 52 10.77 -1.13 21.64
CA GLU A 52 9.84 -0.07 21.98
C GLU A 52 10.26 1.18 21.19
N TYR A 53 9.53 1.47 20.11
CA TYR A 53 9.76 2.67 19.31
C TYR A 53 9.10 3.87 20.00
N SER A 54 9.64 5.08 19.81
CA SER A 54 9.05 6.28 20.40
C SER A 54 7.82 6.75 19.60
N ASP A 55 6.84 7.35 20.29
CA ASP A 55 5.71 8.03 19.63
C ASP A 55 6.19 9.04 18.57
N ASP A 56 7.32 9.72 18.84
CA ASP A 56 7.93 10.69 17.93
C ASP A 56 8.43 10.02 16.64
N THR A 57 9.06 8.84 16.74
CA THR A 57 9.49 8.07 15.58
C THR A 57 8.30 7.75 14.68
N LEU A 58 7.19 7.28 15.24
CA LEU A 58 5.98 6.99 14.45
C LEU A 58 5.47 8.24 13.71
N ILE A 59 5.44 9.39 14.39
CA ILE A 59 4.94 10.64 13.82
C ILE A 59 5.86 11.14 12.69
N LEU A 60 7.16 11.22 12.95
CA LEU A 60 8.15 11.70 11.98
C LEU A 60 8.23 10.79 10.76
N VAL A 61 8.20 9.48 10.94
CA VAL A 61 8.22 8.57 9.78
C VAL A 61 6.91 8.67 9.00
N THR A 62 5.76 8.79 9.67
CA THR A 62 4.48 8.99 8.98
C THR A 62 4.49 10.25 8.11
N SER A 63 5.10 11.35 8.58
CA SER A 63 5.19 12.59 7.81
C SER A 63 6.11 12.51 6.60
N GLN A 64 7.06 11.57 6.56
CA GLN A 64 7.88 11.36 5.37
C GLN A 64 7.06 10.84 4.18
N TYR A 65 5.95 10.14 4.43
CA TYR A 65 5.07 9.55 3.40
C TYR A 65 3.78 10.33 3.17
N CYS A 66 3.39 11.18 4.11
CA CYS A 66 2.19 12.02 4.02
C CYS A 66 2.57 13.48 3.71
N ASN A 67 1.59 14.27 3.28
CA ASN A 67 1.70 15.71 3.25
C ASN A 67 0.45 16.35 3.88
N GLU A 68 0.45 17.67 4.04
CA GLU A 68 -0.64 18.39 4.70
C GLU A 68 -2.01 18.24 4.00
N SER A 69 -2.03 17.90 2.70
CA SER A 69 -3.26 17.70 1.94
C SER A 69 -3.93 16.34 2.17
N PHE A 70 -3.23 15.36 2.77
CA PHE A 70 -3.82 14.06 3.05
C PHE A 70 -5.03 14.21 3.98
N CYS A 71 -6.05 13.39 3.78
CA CYS A 71 -7.18 13.28 4.70
C CYS A 71 -6.78 12.54 5.98
N ASP A 72 -7.56 12.71 7.06
CA ASP A 72 -7.24 12.10 8.36
C ASP A 72 -7.21 10.57 8.32
N GLU A 73 -8.14 9.94 7.57
CA GLU A 73 -8.13 8.48 7.36
C GLU A 73 -6.94 8.03 6.49
N GLY A 74 -6.46 8.86 5.57
CA GLY A 74 -5.24 8.59 4.80
C GLY A 74 -4.01 8.55 5.70
N ILE A 75 -3.85 9.55 6.56
CA ILE A 75 -2.79 9.61 7.59
C ILE A 75 -2.91 8.42 8.55
N LEU A 76 -4.12 8.08 8.98
CA LEU A 76 -4.38 6.91 9.82
C LEU A 76 -3.93 5.61 9.14
N GLY A 77 -4.25 5.44 7.85
CA GLY A 77 -3.84 4.27 7.07
C GLY A 77 -2.32 4.15 6.95
N VAL A 78 -1.64 5.24 6.61
CA VAL A 78 -0.17 5.26 6.51
C VAL A 78 0.47 5.01 7.87
N SER A 79 0.01 5.68 8.93
CA SER A 79 0.57 5.49 10.29
C SER A 79 0.39 4.05 10.80
N ALA A 80 -0.69 3.35 10.44
CA ALA A 80 -0.88 1.94 10.79
C ALA A 80 0.19 1.03 10.16
N VAL A 81 0.60 1.33 8.92
CA VAL A 81 1.67 0.60 8.22
C VAL A 81 3.01 0.89 8.87
N ILE A 82 3.31 2.16 9.15
CA ILE A 82 4.55 2.55 9.84
C ILE A 82 4.64 1.90 11.22
N ARG A 83 3.55 1.94 12.00
CA ARG A 83 3.45 1.26 13.29
C ARG A 83 3.76 -0.23 13.18
N ASN A 84 3.12 -0.92 12.24
CA ASN A 84 3.38 -2.34 12.00
C ASN A 84 4.85 -2.61 11.66
N ASN A 85 5.48 -1.74 10.87
CA ASN A 85 6.89 -1.91 10.48
C ASN A 85 7.84 -1.69 11.66
N LEU A 86 7.56 -0.69 12.50
CA LEU A 86 8.29 -0.48 13.76
C LEU A 86 8.11 -1.68 14.72
N GLU A 87 6.89 -2.23 14.83
CA GLU A 87 6.63 -3.46 15.58
C GLU A 87 7.37 -4.69 15.01
N ALA A 88 7.58 -4.72 13.69
CA ALA A 88 8.38 -5.74 13.02
C ALA A 88 9.90 -5.52 13.19
N GLY A 89 10.32 -4.46 13.89
CA GLY A 89 11.72 -4.15 14.17
C GLY A 89 12.43 -3.39 13.04
N TYR A 90 11.69 -2.81 12.09
CA TYR A 90 12.29 -2.00 11.04
C TYR A 90 12.72 -0.65 11.60
N ASP A 91 13.98 -0.29 11.37
CA ASP A 91 14.56 0.97 11.80
C ASP A 91 14.47 2.01 10.69
N TYR A 92 13.79 3.12 10.95
CA TYR A 92 13.63 4.21 10.01
C TYR A 92 14.57 5.35 10.36
N ASN A 93 15.25 5.88 9.34
CA ASN A 93 16.02 7.09 9.52
C ASN A 93 15.09 8.32 9.58
N THR A 94 15.06 9.00 10.74
CA THR A 94 14.32 10.24 10.95
C THR A 94 15.21 11.49 10.89
N ASP A 95 16.52 11.33 10.70
CA ASP A 95 17.47 12.45 10.64
C ASP A 95 17.08 13.43 9.54
N ASN A 96 17.05 14.72 9.88
CA ASN A 96 16.67 15.81 8.96
C ASN A 96 15.22 15.76 8.46
N THR A 97 14.32 15.04 9.15
CA THR A 97 12.88 15.15 8.85
C THR A 97 12.36 16.50 9.32
N GLU A 98 12.06 17.39 8.38
CA GLU A 98 11.44 18.67 8.65
C GLU A 98 9.91 18.55 8.54
N ILE A 99 9.21 18.99 9.58
CA ILE A 99 7.74 19.00 9.65
C ILE A 99 7.28 20.23 10.43
N SER A 100 6.14 20.82 10.03
CA SER A 100 5.51 21.91 10.77
C SER A 100 4.91 21.42 12.10
N ASP A 101 4.96 22.24 13.14
CA ASP A 101 4.37 21.90 14.45
C ASP A 101 2.88 21.53 14.32
N GLU A 102 2.14 22.25 13.46
CA GLU A 102 0.72 21.99 13.19
C GLU A 102 0.50 20.60 12.58
N PHE A 103 1.30 20.23 11.57
CA PHE A 103 1.15 18.92 10.95
C PHE A 103 1.61 17.79 11.88
N TYR A 104 2.65 18.03 12.68
CA TYR A 104 3.10 17.09 13.71
C TYR A 104 1.99 16.80 14.72
N ASP A 105 1.34 17.83 15.26
CA ASP A 105 0.25 17.68 16.24
C ASP A 105 -0.99 17.01 15.63
N ARG A 106 -1.26 17.26 14.34
CA ARG A 106 -2.33 16.58 13.59
C ARG A 106 -2.04 15.09 13.47
N ILE A 107 -0.86 14.69 13.01
CA ILE A 107 -0.47 13.27 12.89
C ILE A 107 -0.52 12.60 14.27
N LYS A 108 0.03 13.25 15.30
CA LYS A 108 -0.01 12.77 16.69
C LYS A 108 -1.43 12.48 17.17
N THR A 109 -2.37 13.39 16.88
CA THR A 109 -3.79 13.23 17.24
C THR A 109 -4.41 12.04 16.50
N ILE A 110 -4.16 11.92 15.21
CA ILE A 110 -4.68 10.83 14.37
C ILE A 110 -4.11 9.47 14.80
N CYS A 111 -2.81 9.38 15.06
CA CYS A 111 -2.16 8.16 15.55
C CYS A 111 -2.79 7.62 16.85
N LYS A 112 -3.36 8.51 17.69
CA LYS A 112 -4.01 8.18 18.97
C LYS A 112 -5.51 7.96 18.86
N SER A 113 -6.15 8.40 17.78
CA SER A 113 -7.61 8.35 17.64
C SER A 113 -8.13 6.92 17.44
N LYS A 114 -7.36 6.09 16.73
CA LYS A 114 -7.71 4.70 16.42
C LYS A 114 -6.47 3.85 16.22
N LEU A 115 -6.52 2.63 16.74
CA LEU A 115 -5.51 1.60 16.51
C LEU A 115 -5.99 0.67 15.40
N ILE A 116 -5.25 0.61 14.29
CA ILE A 116 -5.40 -0.40 13.26
C ILE A 116 -4.20 -1.33 13.37
N THR A 117 -4.48 -2.63 13.45
CA THR A 117 -3.50 -3.70 13.56
C THR A 117 -3.42 -4.45 12.24
N LEU A 118 -2.19 -4.66 11.77
CA LEU A 118 -1.88 -5.40 10.55
C LEU A 118 -1.11 -6.66 10.93
N LYS A 119 -1.58 -7.84 10.51
CA LYS A 119 -0.86 -9.10 10.77
C LYS A 119 -0.92 -10.01 9.55
N TYR A 120 0.24 -10.52 9.16
CA TYR A 120 0.34 -11.65 8.23
C TYR A 120 0.62 -12.91 9.04
N ASN A 121 -0.23 -13.93 8.92
CA ASN A 121 -0.12 -15.16 9.72
C ASN A 121 0.08 -14.91 11.23
N ASN A 122 -0.69 -13.97 11.80
CA ASN A 122 -0.63 -13.54 13.20
C ASN A 122 0.68 -12.87 13.65
N LYS A 123 1.52 -12.40 12.73
CA LYS A 123 2.79 -11.70 13.02
C LYS A 123 2.83 -10.34 12.34
N SER A 124 3.51 -9.37 12.96
CA SER A 124 3.97 -8.16 12.25
C SER A 124 5.11 -8.56 11.34
N VAL A 125 5.00 -8.22 10.07
CA VAL A 125 6.07 -8.35 9.08
C VAL A 125 6.27 -6.98 8.45
N TYR A 126 7.46 -6.69 7.97
CA TYR A 126 7.71 -5.42 7.28
C TYR A 126 6.81 -5.30 6.04
N ILE A 127 6.19 -4.13 5.85
CA ILE A 127 5.37 -3.83 4.69
C ILE A 127 6.07 -2.70 3.94
N PRO A 128 6.64 -2.97 2.75
CA PRO A 128 7.25 -1.93 1.93
C PRO A 128 6.20 -0.86 1.59
N ILE A 129 6.57 0.39 1.77
CA ILE A 129 5.72 1.55 1.53
C ILE A 129 6.50 2.59 0.72
N THR A 130 5.82 3.16 -0.26
CA THR A 130 6.34 4.21 -1.13
C THR A 130 5.32 5.34 -1.21
N LYS A 131 5.73 6.52 -1.68
CA LYS A 131 4.78 7.64 -1.86
C LYS A 131 3.76 7.32 -2.94
N LEU A 132 4.23 6.89 -4.11
CA LEU A 132 3.46 6.74 -5.33
C LEU A 132 3.87 5.46 -6.07
N SER A 133 2.94 4.90 -6.84
CA SER A 133 3.20 3.80 -7.78
C SER A 133 2.91 4.21 -9.23
N GLU A 134 3.37 3.43 -10.20
CA GLU A 134 3.07 3.61 -11.64
C GLU A 134 1.68 3.07 -12.04
N GLY A 135 0.69 3.18 -11.15
CA GLY A 135 -0.65 2.64 -11.36
C GLY A 135 -0.85 1.21 -10.88
N CYS A 136 0.20 0.52 -10.44
CA CYS A 136 0.15 -0.76 -9.74
C CYS A 136 1.38 -0.96 -8.86
N THR A 137 1.24 -1.78 -7.82
CA THR A 137 2.33 -2.17 -6.94
C THR A 137 3.06 -3.41 -7.48
N LYS A 138 4.31 -3.59 -7.09
CA LYS A 138 5.17 -4.67 -7.60
C LYS A 138 5.52 -5.64 -6.47
N THR A 139 5.36 -6.93 -6.75
CA THR A 139 5.86 -8.00 -5.88
C THR A 139 7.33 -8.26 -6.13
N THR A 140 8.07 -8.55 -5.07
CA THR A 140 9.47 -8.99 -5.14
C THR A 140 9.62 -10.32 -4.40
N ASN A 141 10.69 -11.07 -4.70
CA ASN A 141 11.00 -12.29 -3.96
C ASN A 141 11.43 -12.00 -2.50
N GLU A 142 11.78 -10.76 -2.19
CA GLU A 142 12.15 -10.33 -0.84
C GLU A 142 10.94 -10.31 0.11
N TYR A 143 9.75 -10.00 -0.43
CA TYR A 143 8.51 -9.88 0.34
C TYR A 143 7.43 -10.81 -0.22
N PRO A 144 7.56 -12.13 -0.03
CA PRO A 144 6.68 -13.12 -0.67
C PRO A 144 5.22 -13.11 -0.17
N TYR A 145 4.94 -12.34 0.88
CA TYR A 145 3.60 -12.12 1.43
C TYR A 145 2.91 -10.88 0.83
N MET A 146 3.59 -10.13 -0.04
CA MET A 146 3.01 -8.99 -0.75
C MET A 146 2.45 -9.45 -2.10
N GLU A 147 1.30 -8.89 -2.47
CA GLU A 147 0.66 -9.12 -3.77
C GLU A 147 0.65 -7.84 -4.60
N THR A 148 0.72 -7.98 -5.93
CA THR A 148 0.57 -6.86 -6.85
C THR A 148 -0.90 -6.45 -6.86
N VAL A 149 -1.15 -5.19 -6.52
CA VAL A 149 -2.48 -4.60 -6.52
C VAL A 149 -2.54 -3.40 -7.44
N ALA A 150 -3.73 -3.14 -7.97
CA ALA A 150 -3.97 -1.95 -8.78
C ALA A 150 -3.93 -0.70 -7.88
N SER A 151 -3.28 0.34 -8.38
CA SER A 151 -3.18 1.67 -7.75
C SER A 151 -3.29 2.80 -8.79
N PRO A 152 -4.27 2.76 -9.71
CA PRO A 152 -4.36 3.69 -10.84
C PRO A 152 -4.55 5.14 -10.41
N TRP A 153 -5.04 5.38 -9.19
CA TRP A 153 -5.30 6.70 -8.66
C TRP A 153 -4.05 7.48 -8.27
N ASP A 154 -2.88 6.84 -8.17
CA ASP A 154 -1.62 7.55 -7.88
C ASP A 154 -1.29 8.61 -8.94
N MET A 155 -1.75 8.39 -10.18
CA MET A 155 -1.56 9.35 -11.27
C MET A 155 -2.33 10.67 -11.07
N ASN A 156 -3.27 10.73 -10.12
CA ASN A 156 -4.01 11.93 -9.78
C ASN A 156 -3.24 12.84 -8.82
N SER A 157 -2.11 12.39 -8.26
CA SER A 157 -1.26 13.21 -7.41
C SER A 157 -0.56 14.30 -8.22
N ASN A 158 -0.48 15.51 -7.67
CA ASN A 158 0.34 16.58 -8.23
C ASN A 158 1.84 16.25 -8.23
N ASP A 159 2.27 15.31 -7.38
CA ASP A 159 3.65 14.88 -7.25
C ASP A 159 4.00 13.71 -8.19
N TYR A 160 3.03 13.22 -8.98
CA TYR A 160 3.22 12.09 -9.87
C TYR A 160 4.09 12.42 -11.07
N ILE A 161 5.17 11.66 -11.26
CA ILE A 161 6.03 11.75 -12.44
C ILE A 161 6.01 10.42 -13.19
N TYR A 162 5.36 10.44 -14.36
CA TYR A 162 5.26 9.26 -15.23
C TYR A 162 6.64 8.62 -15.52
N GLY A 163 6.76 7.31 -15.26
CA GLY A 163 7.97 6.53 -15.51
C GLY A 163 9.09 6.71 -14.48
N LYS A 164 8.84 7.43 -13.38
CA LYS A 164 9.78 7.57 -12.25
C LYS A 164 9.24 6.99 -10.94
N GLU A 165 7.94 6.74 -10.86
CA GLU A 165 7.36 6.13 -9.68
C GLU A 165 7.71 4.64 -9.63
N TYR A 166 7.81 4.09 -8.43
CA TYR A 166 8.06 2.66 -8.25
C TYR A 166 7.61 2.29 -6.85
N ALA A 167 6.61 1.42 -6.76
CA ALA A 167 6.07 0.96 -5.50
C ALA A 167 6.32 -0.53 -5.32
N GLU A 168 7.30 -0.88 -4.50
CA GLU A 168 7.31 -2.18 -3.84
C GLU A 168 6.34 -2.11 -2.67
N GLY A 169 5.43 -3.08 -2.58
CA GLY A 169 4.43 -3.11 -1.51
C GLY A 169 3.24 -2.18 -1.75
N ILE A 170 3.15 -1.05 -1.06
CA ILE A 170 1.96 -0.18 -1.04
C ILE A 170 2.25 1.29 -1.37
N SER A 171 1.22 2.04 -1.80
CA SER A 171 1.29 3.47 -2.13
C SER A 171 0.59 4.33 -1.06
N ALA A 172 1.31 5.30 -0.47
CA ALA A 172 0.75 6.23 0.52
C ALA A 172 -0.32 7.16 -0.07
N TYR A 173 -0.08 7.72 -1.26
CA TYR A 173 -1.06 8.55 -1.94
C TYR A 173 -2.28 7.75 -2.37
N GLY A 174 -2.06 6.47 -2.68
CA GLY A 174 -3.16 5.61 -3.05
C GLY A 174 -4.03 5.17 -1.88
N ILE A 175 -3.44 4.96 -0.70
CA ILE A 175 -4.21 4.87 0.55
C ILE A 175 -5.02 6.15 0.74
N ASN A 176 -4.40 7.33 0.62
CA ASN A 176 -5.10 8.59 0.80
C ASN A 176 -6.28 8.76 -0.16
N TYR A 177 -6.06 8.46 -1.45
CA TYR A 177 -7.12 8.56 -2.45
C TYR A 177 -8.31 7.65 -2.13
N LEU A 178 -8.05 6.39 -1.76
CA LEU A 178 -9.13 5.46 -1.38
C LEU A 178 -9.89 5.96 -0.15
N CYS A 179 -9.18 6.53 0.83
CA CYS A 179 -9.80 7.13 2.02
C CYS A 179 -10.67 8.35 1.68
N GLU A 180 -10.23 9.23 0.78
CA GLU A 180 -11.00 10.41 0.37
C GLU A 180 -12.27 10.07 -0.42
N ASN A 181 -12.24 9.00 -1.22
CA ASN A 181 -13.26 8.77 -2.24
C ASN A 181 -14.36 7.78 -1.84
N SER A 182 -14.22 7.02 -0.74
CA SER A 182 -15.31 6.18 -0.16
C SER A 182 -14.86 5.19 0.93
N GLY A 183 -13.56 5.07 1.21
CA GLY A 183 -13.02 4.05 2.10
C GLY A 183 -12.67 4.57 3.49
N SER A 184 -12.72 3.68 4.49
CA SER A 184 -11.96 3.89 5.73
C SER A 184 -10.49 3.52 5.52
N ALA A 185 -9.60 3.95 6.41
CA ALA A 185 -8.21 3.50 6.46
C ALA A 185 -8.11 1.97 6.45
N SER A 186 -9.02 1.28 7.16
CA SER A 186 -9.06 -0.18 7.20
C SER A 186 -9.42 -0.78 5.84
N ASP A 187 -10.32 -0.17 5.08
CA ASP A 187 -10.71 -0.69 3.76
C ASP A 187 -9.66 -0.40 2.69
N ALA A 188 -9.03 0.77 2.75
CA ALA A 188 -7.86 1.08 1.93
C ALA A 188 -6.72 0.08 2.20
N LEU A 189 -6.44 -0.24 3.47
CA LEU A 189 -5.40 -1.22 3.82
C LEU A 189 -5.74 -2.64 3.38
N LYS A 190 -7.00 -3.07 3.47
CA LYS A 190 -7.44 -4.38 2.93
C LYS A 190 -7.25 -4.47 1.41
N TRP A 191 -7.40 -3.35 0.69
CA TRP A 191 -7.13 -3.31 -0.75
C TRP A 191 -5.66 -3.60 -1.04
N TYR A 192 -4.75 -2.93 -0.33
CA TYR A 192 -3.31 -3.07 -0.54
C TYR A 192 -2.71 -4.35 0.06
N LEU A 193 -3.37 -4.93 1.06
CA LEU A 193 -2.86 -6.05 1.86
C LEU A 193 -3.86 -7.22 1.89
N PRO A 194 -4.21 -7.82 0.73
CA PRO A 194 -5.24 -8.87 0.65
C PRO A 194 -4.93 -10.12 1.49
N GLY A 195 -3.65 -10.41 1.74
CA GLY A 195 -3.21 -11.53 2.58
C GLY A 195 -3.13 -11.22 4.08
N PHE A 196 -3.42 -9.99 4.51
CA PHE A 196 -3.26 -9.55 5.90
C PHE A 196 -4.61 -9.52 6.64
N SER A 197 -4.57 -9.80 7.93
CA SER A 197 -5.63 -9.41 8.84
C SER A 197 -5.51 -7.93 9.16
N VAL A 198 -6.60 -7.18 8.92
CA VAL A 198 -6.72 -5.75 9.22
C VAL A 198 -7.85 -5.57 10.24
N SER A 199 -7.50 -5.19 11.48
CA SER A 199 -8.43 -5.08 12.61
C SER A 199 -8.19 -3.84 13.45
#